data_AF-A0A7Y4A9X9-F1
#
_entry.id   AF-A0A7Y4A9X9-F1
#
_cell.length_a   1.000
_cell.length_b   1.000
_cell.length_c   1.000
_cell.angle_alpha   90.00
_cell.angle_beta   90.00
_cell.angle_gamma   90.00
#
_symmetry.space_group_name_H-M   'P 1'
#
loop_
_entity.id
_entity.type
_entity.pdbx_description
1 polymer ?
#
loop_
_entity_poly.entity_id
_entity_poly.type
_entity_poly.pdbx_seq_one_letter_code
_entity_poly.pdbx_strand_id
1 'polypeptide(L)'
;MSEELKEFRASIDIDQGFQSKRRMLMMACMTFLALNLSGATLEEANTFLFKIKFNNYIGLSYLFLLSIVFLTLRYYSYAQDYHSRLYEFWTKRMLSDHRVFFYDSFDDEISGLLSKSISVWVGDEPGLTEPSYKVSGLFKRTLSYRSEDIDEERGPYYYTEYIDLYKVTDSWNRKHYCILLWFELKYQIESIFKYRESLDLLAPYLLSVVSILSFVFKSEILSWLPTT
;
A
#
# COMPACT_ATOMS: atom_id res chain seq x y z
N MET A 1 -11.83 15.21 6.00
CA MET A 1 -10.75 14.29 6.44
C MET A 1 -11.03 13.53 7.74
N SER A 2 -11.39 14.15 8.88
CA SER A 2 -11.60 13.36 10.13
C SER A 2 -12.82 12.42 10.08
N GLU A 3 -13.92 12.86 9.48
CA GLU A 3 -15.14 12.04 9.34
C GLU A 3 -14.96 10.93 8.29
N GLU A 4 -14.41 11.24 7.11
CA GLU A 4 -14.08 10.22 6.08
C GLU A 4 -13.18 9.11 6.63
N LEU A 5 -12.26 9.45 7.55
CA LEU A 5 -11.38 8.49 8.20
C LEU A 5 -12.13 7.59 9.18
N LYS A 6 -13.12 8.13 9.91
CA LYS A 6 -13.99 7.34 10.80
C LYS A 6 -14.85 6.38 9.99
N GLU A 7 -15.44 6.85 8.89
CA GLU A 7 -16.20 6.01 7.97
C GLU A 7 -15.34 4.92 7.34
N PHE A 8 -14.10 5.25 6.96
CA PHE A 8 -13.14 4.26 6.48
C PHE A 8 -12.87 3.17 7.51
N ARG A 9 -12.60 3.55 8.77
CA ARG A 9 -12.38 2.59 9.86
C ARG A 9 -13.60 1.71 10.10
N ALA A 10 -14.80 2.31 10.14
CA ALA A 10 -16.05 1.56 10.26
C ALA A 10 -16.22 0.55 9.11
N SER A 11 -15.85 0.93 7.88
CA SER A 11 -15.93 0.02 6.72
C SER A 11 -14.97 -1.17 6.81
N ILE A 12 -13.82 -1.01 7.46
CA ILE A 12 -12.89 -2.13 7.75
C ILE A 12 -13.45 -3.01 8.88
N ASP A 13 -14.04 -2.38 9.90
CA ASP A 13 -14.55 -3.07 11.09
C ASP A 13 -15.84 -3.86 10.83
N ILE A 14 -16.62 -3.47 9.82
CA ILE A 14 -17.88 -4.15 9.44
C ILE A 14 -17.64 -5.25 8.39
N ASP A 15 -16.57 -5.19 7.59
CA ASP A 15 -16.28 -6.19 6.57
C ASP A 15 -15.81 -7.53 7.19
N GLN A 16 -16.79 -8.40 7.43
CA GLN A 16 -16.56 -9.76 7.93
C GLN A 16 -15.73 -10.61 6.97
N GLY A 17 -15.85 -10.38 5.66
CA GLY A 17 -15.11 -11.11 4.63
C GLY A 17 -13.62 -10.82 4.75
N PHE A 18 -13.25 -9.54 4.76
CA PHE A 18 -11.89 -9.08 4.98
C PHE A 18 -11.31 -9.58 6.32
N GLN A 19 -12.05 -9.42 7.41
CA GLN A 19 -11.60 -9.83 8.75
C GLN A 19 -11.36 -11.33 8.85
N SER A 20 -12.22 -12.15 8.25
CA SER A 20 -12.07 -13.60 8.21
C SER A 20 -10.80 -13.99 7.46
N LYS A 21 -10.53 -13.40 6.28
CA LYS A 21 -9.31 -13.69 5.50
C LYS A 21 -8.06 -13.25 6.25
N ARG A 22 -8.09 -12.06 6.86
CA ARG A 22 -7.03 -11.56 7.72
C ARG A 22 -6.72 -12.54 8.85
N ARG A 23 -7.74 -12.98 9.60
CA ARG A 23 -7.57 -13.91 10.72
C ARG A 23 -7.00 -15.26 10.27
N MET A 24 -7.49 -15.81 9.16
CA MET A 24 -6.98 -17.08 8.61
C MET A 24 -5.51 -16.99 8.23
N LEU A 25 -5.10 -15.91 7.54
CA LEU A 25 -3.70 -15.69 7.20
C LEU A 25 -2.84 -15.57 8.45
N MET A 26 -3.26 -14.75 9.42
CA MET A 26 -2.50 -14.57 10.67
C MET A 26 -2.36 -15.88 11.46
N MET A 27 -3.44 -16.67 11.58
CA MET A 27 -3.39 -17.97 12.25
C MET A 27 -2.45 -18.94 11.53
N ALA A 28 -2.55 -19.05 10.20
CA ALA A 28 -1.67 -19.93 9.43
C ALA A 28 -0.19 -19.55 9.58
N CYS A 29 0.12 -18.25 9.51
CA CYS A 29 1.48 -17.74 9.72
C CYS A 29 1.99 -18.03 11.14
N MET A 30 1.19 -17.76 12.18
CA MET A 30 1.57 -18.02 13.58
C MET A 30 1.79 -19.51 13.83
N THR A 31 0.92 -20.38 13.32
CA THR A 31 1.09 -21.83 13.43
C THR A 31 2.36 -22.29 12.70
N PHE A 32 2.62 -21.77 11.50
CA PHE A 32 3.81 -22.13 10.75
C PHE A 32 5.11 -21.66 11.42
N LEU A 33 5.12 -20.45 11.98
CA LEU A 33 6.23 -19.93 12.77
C LEU A 33 6.47 -20.78 14.01
N ALA A 34 5.41 -21.10 14.75
CA ALA A 34 5.51 -21.97 15.92
C ALA A 34 6.11 -23.33 15.54
N LEU A 35 5.64 -23.97 14.47
CA LEU A 35 6.15 -25.27 14.01
C LEU A 35 7.61 -25.20 13.55
N ASN A 36 8.02 -24.14 12.83
CA ASN A 36 9.38 -24.04 12.32
C ASN A 36 10.41 -23.62 13.36
N LEU A 37 10.03 -22.75 14.31
CA LEU A 37 10.95 -22.17 15.30
C LEU A 37 10.98 -22.93 16.62
N SER A 38 9.90 -23.60 17.03
CA SER A 38 9.87 -24.31 18.33
C SER A 38 10.66 -25.62 18.35
N GLY A 39 11.14 -26.10 17.20
CA GLY A 39 11.79 -27.40 17.11
C GLY A 39 10.89 -28.58 17.49
N ALA A 40 9.56 -28.38 17.57
CA ALA A 40 8.61 -29.40 17.98
C ALA A 40 8.65 -30.61 17.03
N THR A 41 9.36 -31.65 17.45
CA THR A 41 9.30 -32.99 16.86
C THR A 41 8.11 -33.72 17.48
N LEU A 42 7.28 -34.35 16.66
CA LEU A 42 6.14 -35.14 17.11
C LEU A 42 6.63 -36.41 17.82
N GLU A 43 6.89 -36.31 19.13
CA GLU A 43 7.30 -37.43 19.97
C GLU A 43 6.09 -38.23 20.50
N GLU A 44 5.99 -39.46 19.99
CA GLU A 44 5.35 -40.66 20.55
C GLU A 44 3.81 -40.83 20.70
N ALA A 45 3.46 -42.12 20.79
CA ALA A 45 2.25 -42.79 20.33
C ALA A 45 1.54 -43.56 21.45
N ASN A 46 0.21 -43.53 21.46
CA ASN A 46 -0.62 -44.44 22.25
C ASN A 46 -1.77 -45.00 21.40
N THR A 47 -2.07 -46.28 21.61
CA THR A 47 -2.71 -47.23 20.67
C THR A 47 -4.19 -47.00 20.36
N PHE A 48 -4.82 -45.92 20.86
CA PHE A 48 -6.28 -45.73 20.77
C PHE A 48 -6.74 -44.45 20.08
N LEU A 49 -5.83 -43.59 19.62
CA LEU A 49 -6.15 -42.40 18.83
C LEU A 49 -5.47 -42.51 17.46
N PHE A 50 -6.26 -42.53 16.39
CA PHE A 50 -5.76 -42.41 15.01
C PHE A 50 -5.08 -41.04 14.84
N LYS A 51 -3.80 -40.96 15.21
CA LYS A 51 -2.93 -39.80 14.97
C LYS A 51 -2.34 -39.96 13.57
N ILE A 52 -2.61 -39.01 12.67
CA ILE A 52 -2.01 -38.95 11.34
C ILE A 52 -0.50 -38.77 11.52
N LYS A 53 0.29 -39.83 11.29
CA LYS A 53 1.75 -39.74 11.24
C LYS A 53 2.15 -39.18 9.88
N PHE A 54 2.60 -37.93 9.85
CA PHE A 54 3.23 -37.37 8.66
C PHE A 54 4.66 -37.90 8.57
N ASN A 55 4.86 -38.93 7.74
CA ASN A 55 6.19 -39.53 7.51
C ASN A 55 7.17 -38.56 6.84
N ASN A 56 6.65 -37.46 6.26
CA ASN A 56 7.43 -36.43 5.59
C ASN A 56 7.04 -35.04 6.13
N TYR A 57 7.66 -34.65 7.26
CA TYR A 57 7.46 -33.33 7.87
C TYR A 57 7.87 -32.19 6.91
N ILE A 58 8.83 -32.44 6.02
CA ILE A 58 9.28 -31.50 4.99
C ILE A 58 8.13 -31.21 4.02
N GLY A 59 7.42 -32.25 3.57
CA GLY A 59 6.25 -32.11 2.70
C GLY A 59 5.13 -31.29 3.35
N LEU A 60 4.90 -31.47 4.65
CA LEU A 60 3.93 -30.67 5.41
C LEU A 60 4.35 -29.19 5.45
N SER A 61 5.64 -28.89 5.68
CA SER A 61 6.13 -27.50 5.67
C SER A 61 5.93 -26.81 4.32
N TYR A 62 6.17 -27.52 3.20
CA TYR A 62 5.89 -26.96 1.87
C TYR A 62 4.40 -26.72 1.61
N LEU A 63 3.51 -27.59 2.11
CA LEU A 63 2.06 -27.38 2.03
C LEU A 63 1.62 -26.14 2.83
N PHE A 64 2.20 -25.91 4.02
CA PHE A 64 1.97 -24.69 4.78
C PHE A 64 2.47 -23.45 4.05
N LEU A 65 3.67 -23.50 3.47
CA LEU A 65 4.22 -22.40 2.68
C LEU A 65 3.29 -22.04 1.51
N LEU A 66 2.86 -23.04 0.74
CA LEU A 66 1.90 -22.84 -0.36
C LEU A 66 0.58 -22.24 0.14
N SER A 67 0.09 -22.70 1.29
CA SER A 67 -1.12 -22.19 1.92
C SER A 67 -0.97 -20.72 2.34
N ILE A 68 0.18 -20.33 2.91
CA ILE A 68 0.48 -18.94 3.27
C ILE A 68 0.54 -18.06 2.03
N VAL A 69 1.21 -18.49 0.96
CA VAL A 69 1.26 -17.76 -0.31
C VAL A 69 -0.15 -17.57 -0.88
N PHE A 70 -0.94 -18.64 -0.94
CA PHE A 70 -2.32 -18.59 -1.41
C PHE A 70 -3.19 -17.65 -0.56
N LEU A 71 -3.10 -17.74 0.77
CA LEU A 71 -3.85 -16.87 1.69
C LEU A 71 -3.39 -15.41 1.61
N THR A 72 -2.11 -15.16 1.32
CA THR A 72 -1.57 -13.81 1.11
C THR A 72 -2.15 -13.19 -0.15
N LEU A 73 -2.15 -13.93 -1.27
CA LEU A 73 -2.78 -13.48 -2.51
C LEU A 73 -4.29 -13.24 -2.33
N ARG A 74 -4.97 -14.16 -1.62
CA ARG A 74 -6.38 -14.00 -1.32
C ARG A 74 -6.64 -12.80 -0.43
N TYR A 75 -5.80 -12.57 0.58
CA TYR A 75 -5.91 -11.39 1.44
C TYR A 75 -5.74 -10.10 0.63
N TYR A 76 -4.74 -10.05 -0.26
CA TYR A 76 -4.51 -8.91 -1.16
C TYR A 76 -5.73 -8.56 -2.00
N SER A 77 -6.39 -9.56 -2.58
CA SER A 77 -7.62 -9.33 -3.36
C SER A 77 -8.74 -8.65 -2.57
N TYR A 78 -8.84 -8.86 -1.26
CA TYR A 78 -9.84 -8.18 -0.41
C TYR A 78 -9.31 -6.86 0.16
N ALA A 79 -8.00 -6.73 0.33
CA ALA A 79 -7.37 -5.53 0.88
C ALA A 79 -7.20 -4.39 -0.16
N GLN A 80 -7.31 -4.71 -1.46
CA GLN A 80 -6.97 -3.79 -2.56
C GLN A 80 -7.76 -2.48 -2.53
N ASP A 81 -9.06 -2.53 -2.26
CA ASP A 81 -9.90 -1.34 -2.18
C ASP A 81 -9.47 -0.44 -1.02
N TYR A 82 -9.11 -1.05 0.12
CA TYR A 82 -8.61 -0.33 1.28
C TYR A 82 -7.22 0.29 1.03
N HIS A 83 -6.34 -0.39 0.29
CA HIS A 83 -5.06 0.18 -0.14
C HIS A 83 -5.27 1.41 -1.05
N SER A 84 -6.26 1.35 -1.94
CA SER A 84 -6.59 2.47 -2.84
C SER A 84 -7.10 3.68 -2.05
N ARG A 85 -7.94 3.47 -1.04
CA ARG A 85 -8.42 4.54 -0.15
C ARG A 85 -7.30 5.12 0.74
N LEU A 86 -6.43 4.27 1.29
CA LEU A 86 -5.24 4.75 2.00
C LEU A 86 -4.35 5.60 1.12
N TYR A 87 -4.19 5.19 -0.14
CA TYR A 87 -3.45 5.93 -1.15
C TYR A 87 -4.03 7.34 -1.36
N GLU A 88 -5.35 7.45 -1.53
CA GLU A 88 -6.04 8.73 -1.64
C GLU A 88 -5.84 9.62 -0.41
N PHE A 89 -5.89 9.04 0.80
CA PHE A 89 -5.71 9.83 2.02
C PHE A 89 -4.33 10.46 2.12
N TRP A 90 -3.25 9.70 1.90
CA TRP A 90 -1.91 10.28 2.04
C TRP A 90 -1.57 11.22 0.88
N THR A 91 -2.05 10.95 -0.33
CA THR A 91 -1.84 11.84 -1.49
C THR A 91 -2.60 13.15 -1.35
N LYS A 92 -3.86 13.13 -0.89
CA LYS A 92 -4.60 14.36 -0.55
C LYS A 92 -3.84 15.19 0.48
N ARG A 93 -3.34 14.57 1.55
CA ARG A 93 -2.52 15.28 2.57
C ARG A 93 -1.22 15.84 2.00
N MET A 94 -0.58 15.14 1.08
CA MET A 94 0.63 15.60 0.42
C MET A 94 0.34 16.82 -0.47
N LEU A 95 -0.75 16.78 -1.25
CA LEU A 95 -1.17 17.91 -2.10
C LEU A 95 -1.71 19.10 -1.29
N SER A 96 -2.21 18.89 -0.07
CA SER A 96 -2.56 19.98 0.84
C SER A 96 -1.35 20.64 1.52
N ASP A 97 -0.12 20.14 1.32
CA ASP A 97 1.09 20.78 1.82
C ASP A 97 1.51 21.91 0.86
N HIS A 98 1.49 23.16 1.34
CA HIS A 98 1.88 24.35 0.58
C HIS A 98 3.28 24.26 -0.06
N ARG A 99 4.18 23.45 0.50
CA ARG A 99 5.51 23.21 -0.08
C ARG A 99 5.46 22.36 -1.34
N VAL A 100 4.45 21.49 -1.44
CA VAL A 100 4.23 20.59 -2.58
C VAL A 100 3.34 21.28 -3.59
N PHE A 101 2.17 21.75 -3.15
CA PHE A 101 1.16 22.39 -3.98
C PHE A 101 0.37 23.39 -3.14
N PHE A 102 0.21 24.59 -3.68
CA PHE A 102 -0.64 25.63 -3.12
C PHE A 102 -1.28 26.39 -4.26
N TYR A 103 -2.58 26.61 -4.20
CA TYR A 103 -3.29 27.48 -5.13
C TYR A 103 -3.72 28.74 -4.37
N ASP A 104 -3.33 29.90 -4.88
CA ASP A 104 -3.78 31.19 -4.37
C ASP A 104 -4.97 31.68 -5.20
N SER A 105 -6.14 31.79 -4.55
CA SER A 105 -7.38 32.25 -5.19
C SER A 105 -7.40 33.75 -5.48
N PHE A 106 -6.47 34.53 -4.92
CA PHE A 106 -6.43 35.99 -5.15
C PHE A 106 -5.64 36.34 -6.40
N ASP A 107 -4.52 35.65 -6.62
CA ASP A 107 -3.60 35.92 -7.72
C ASP A 107 -3.76 34.93 -8.89
N ASP A 108 -4.61 33.90 -8.74
CA ASP A 108 -4.79 32.80 -9.69
C ASP A 108 -3.46 32.07 -10.03
N GLU A 109 -2.56 32.00 -9.05
CA GLU A 109 -1.24 31.41 -9.18
C GLU A 109 -1.10 30.10 -8.40
N ILE A 110 -0.36 29.15 -8.99
CA ILE A 110 0.07 27.93 -8.31
C ILE A 110 1.47 28.14 -7.76
N SER A 111 1.62 27.89 -6.47
CA SER A 111 2.90 27.90 -5.75
C SER A 111 3.29 26.49 -5.29
N GLY A 112 4.56 26.35 -4.86
CA GLY A 112 5.10 25.10 -4.33
C GLY A 112 6.04 24.38 -5.30
N LEU A 113 6.28 23.09 -5.06
CA LEU A 113 7.16 22.29 -5.90
C LEU A 113 6.51 21.98 -7.26
N LEU A 114 5.22 21.61 -7.26
CA LEU A 114 4.51 21.17 -8.45
C LEU A 114 4.20 22.30 -9.43
N SER A 115 4.19 23.57 -9.00
CA SER A 115 4.03 24.70 -9.91
C SER A 115 5.09 24.72 -11.00
N LYS A 116 6.30 24.24 -10.70
CA LYS A 116 7.40 24.12 -11.67
C LYS A 116 7.14 23.10 -12.78
N SER A 117 6.22 22.16 -12.57
CA SER A 117 5.83 21.17 -13.58
C SER A 117 4.59 21.57 -14.39
N ILE A 118 3.85 22.59 -13.92
CA ILE A 118 2.62 23.06 -14.55
C ILE A 118 2.97 24.27 -15.40
N SER A 119 2.77 24.16 -16.71
CA SER A 119 3.05 25.25 -17.66
C SER A 119 1.78 25.95 -18.17
N VAL A 120 0.63 25.64 -17.59
CA VAL A 120 -0.68 26.14 -18.00
C VAL A 120 -1.19 27.13 -16.96
N TRP A 121 -1.90 28.16 -17.42
CA TRP A 121 -2.49 29.18 -16.54
C TRP A 121 -3.78 28.66 -15.90
N VAL A 122 -3.99 28.95 -14.61
CA VAL A 122 -5.07 28.32 -13.83
C VAL A 122 -6.46 28.78 -14.27
N GLY A 123 -6.61 30.03 -14.70
CA GLY A 123 -7.92 30.52 -15.13
C GLY A 123 -8.40 29.90 -16.45
N ASP A 124 -7.51 29.35 -17.27
CA ASP A 124 -7.88 28.55 -18.44
C ASP A 124 -8.23 27.11 -18.05
N GLU A 125 -7.74 26.63 -16.90
CA GLU A 125 -7.85 25.26 -16.44
C GLU A 125 -8.30 25.19 -14.97
N PRO A 126 -9.59 25.46 -14.67
CA PRO A 126 -10.09 25.54 -13.29
C PRO A 126 -9.96 24.21 -12.53
N GLY A 127 -9.82 23.07 -13.22
CA GLY A 127 -9.60 21.79 -12.56
C GLY A 127 -8.22 21.65 -11.91
N LEU A 128 -7.27 22.55 -12.17
CA LEU A 128 -6.00 22.62 -11.46
C LEU A 128 -6.15 23.03 -9.99
N THR A 129 -7.31 23.54 -9.57
CA THR A 129 -7.60 23.86 -8.16
C THR A 129 -7.65 22.61 -7.26
N GLU A 130 -8.11 21.48 -7.81
CA GLU A 130 -8.22 20.20 -7.11
C GLU A 130 -7.54 19.07 -7.91
N PRO A 131 -6.20 19.10 -8.05
CA PRO A 131 -5.51 18.10 -8.85
C PRO A 131 -5.45 16.77 -8.08
N SER A 132 -5.38 15.68 -8.84
CA SER A 132 -5.24 14.32 -8.32
C SER A 132 -3.86 13.76 -8.62
N TYR A 133 -3.20 13.21 -7.62
CA TYR A 133 -1.89 12.58 -7.78
C TYR A 133 -2.04 11.09 -8.08
N LYS A 134 -1.40 10.63 -9.15
CA LYS A 134 -1.42 9.23 -9.60
C LYS A 134 -0.01 8.65 -9.68
N VAL A 135 0.15 7.48 -9.08
CA VAL A 135 1.37 6.66 -9.14
C VAL A 135 1.16 5.55 -10.15
N SER A 136 1.92 5.57 -11.24
CA SER A 136 1.91 4.55 -12.29
C SER A 136 3.24 3.79 -12.32
N GLY A 137 3.28 2.59 -11.75
CA GLY A 137 4.52 1.81 -11.64
C GLY A 137 5.57 2.44 -10.70
N LEU A 138 6.82 1.95 -10.77
CA LEU A 138 7.86 2.29 -9.78
C LEU A 138 8.24 3.78 -9.79
N PHE A 139 8.42 4.37 -10.97
CA PHE A 139 8.93 5.75 -11.11
C PHE A 139 8.13 6.60 -12.10
N LYS A 140 6.90 6.24 -12.47
CA LYS A 140 6.04 7.15 -13.22
C LYS A 140 5.07 7.78 -12.24
N ARG A 141 5.11 9.10 -12.18
CA ARG A 141 4.22 9.93 -11.38
C ARG A 141 3.52 10.87 -12.33
N THR A 142 2.22 11.01 -12.15
CA THR A 142 1.38 11.82 -13.01
C THR A 142 0.45 12.65 -12.14
N LEU A 143 0.38 13.94 -12.42
CA LEU A 143 -0.67 14.80 -11.88
C LEU A 143 -1.81 14.78 -12.89
N SER A 144 -3.04 14.57 -12.44
CA SER A 144 -4.22 14.61 -13.31
C SER A 144 -5.22 15.62 -12.82
N TYR A 145 -5.82 16.37 -13.74
CA TYR A 145 -6.83 17.37 -13.43
C TYR A 145 -7.95 17.33 -14.48
N ARG A 146 -9.09 17.93 -14.15
CA ARG A 146 -10.23 18.00 -15.07
C ARG A 146 -10.06 19.21 -15.98
N SER A 147 -10.13 18.99 -17.30
CA SER A 147 -10.12 20.05 -18.31
C SER A 147 -11.45 20.04 -19.06
N GLU A 148 -11.78 21.19 -19.67
CA GLU A 148 -12.94 21.41 -20.51
C GLU A 148 -12.46 21.93 -21.86
N ASP A 149 -13.00 21.39 -22.94
CA ASP A 149 -12.75 21.89 -24.30
C ASP A 149 -14.07 21.91 -25.08
N ILE A 150 -14.11 22.70 -26.15
CA ILE A 150 -15.34 22.97 -26.92
C ILE A 150 -15.20 22.30 -28.29
N ASP A 151 -16.06 21.31 -28.54
CA ASP A 151 -16.23 20.74 -29.87
C ASP A 151 -17.27 21.57 -30.63
N GLU A 152 -16.90 22.09 -31.82
CA GLU A 152 -17.78 22.92 -32.66
C GLU A 152 -19.11 22.22 -33.04
N GLU A 153 -19.16 20.89 -33.07
CA GLU A 153 -20.36 20.12 -33.41
C GLU A 153 -21.16 19.64 -32.18
N ARG A 154 -20.50 19.44 -31.03
CA ARG A 154 -21.08 18.75 -29.86
C ARG A 154 -21.17 19.58 -28.59
N GLY A 155 -20.58 20.78 -28.58
CA GLY A 155 -20.52 21.66 -27.41
C GLY A 155 -19.41 21.28 -26.43
N PRO A 156 -19.47 21.76 -25.18
CA PRO A 156 -18.40 21.54 -24.20
C PRO A 156 -18.32 20.06 -23.81
N TYR A 157 -17.11 19.50 -23.84
CA TYR A 157 -16.81 18.17 -23.34
C TYR A 157 -15.73 18.22 -22.27
N TYR A 158 -15.86 17.32 -21.28
CA TYR A 158 -14.93 17.24 -20.16
C TYR A 158 -14.01 16.03 -20.32
N TYR A 159 -12.71 16.25 -20.11
CA TYR A 159 -11.72 15.18 -20.13
C TYR A 159 -10.76 15.32 -18.95
N THR A 160 -9.94 14.29 -18.74
CA THR A 160 -8.90 14.31 -17.70
C THR A 160 -7.56 14.50 -18.39
N GLU A 161 -6.91 15.61 -18.07
CA GLU A 161 -5.58 15.92 -18.57
C GLU A 161 -4.52 15.37 -17.60
N TYR A 162 -3.36 14.97 -18.15
CA TYR A 162 -2.30 14.31 -17.41
C TYR A 162 -0.96 15.02 -17.60
N ILE A 163 -0.37 15.46 -16.50
CA ILE A 163 0.99 16.02 -16.45
C ILE A 163 1.95 14.95 -15.96
N ASP A 164 2.84 14.51 -16.85
CA ASP A 164 3.87 13.51 -16.57
C ASP A 164 5.03 14.11 -15.76
N LEU A 165 5.08 13.84 -14.45
CA LEU A 165 6.10 14.39 -13.54
C LEU A 165 7.47 13.69 -13.67
N TYR A 166 7.55 12.57 -14.39
CA TYR A 166 8.81 11.86 -14.63
C TYR A 166 9.57 12.39 -15.85
N LYS A 167 8.91 13.18 -16.72
CA LYS A 167 9.54 13.82 -17.87
C LYS A 167 10.21 15.11 -17.42
N VAL A 168 11.43 15.35 -17.89
CA VAL A 168 12.19 16.57 -17.58
C VAL A 168 11.78 17.65 -18.56
N THR A 169 11.47 18.84 -18.05
CA THR A 169 11.10 20.04 -18.81
C THR A 169 12.01 21.19 -18.36
N ASP A 170 12.03 22.31 -19.09
CA ASP A 170 12.90 23.46 -18.77
C ASP A 170 12.76 23.97 -17.33
N SER A 171 11.54 23.96 -16.78
CA SER A 171 11.23 24.33 -15.39
C SER A 171 11.31 23.16 -14.40
N TRP A 172 11.23 21.91 -14.89
CA TRP A 172 11.14 20.69 -14.08
C TRP A 172 12.35 19.77 -14.26
N ASN A 173 13.29 19.85 -13.31
CA ASN A 173 14.53 19.07 -13.30
C ASN A 173 14.43 17.79 -12.46
N ARG A 174 15.34 16.84 -12.72
CA ARG A 174 15.48 15.60 -11.92
C ARG A 174 15.63 15.84 -10.42
N LYS A 175 16.24 16.97 -10.02
CA LYS A 175 16.34 17.36 -8.60
C LYS A 175 14.96 17.63 -7.99
N HIS A 176 14.08 18.32 -8.70
CA HIS A 176 12.70 18.55 -8.26
C HIS A 176 11.93 17.23 -8.16
N TYR A 177 12.13 16.33 -9.12
CA TYR A 177 11.56 14.99 -9.07
C TYR A 177 12.04 14.18 -7.86
N CYS A 178 13.33 14.20 -7.53
CA CYS A 178 13.84 13.55 -6.32
C CYS A 178 13.27 14.16 -5.03
N ILE A 179 13.09 15.49 -4.99
CA ILE A 179 12.45 16.16 -3.85
C ILE A 179 10.99 15.74 -3.73
N LEU A 180 10.27 15.58 -4.85
CA LEU A 180 8.90 15.06 -4.86
C LEU A 180 8.85 13.64 -4.28
N LEU A 181 9.76 12.75 -4.70
CA LEU A 181 9.85 11.39 -4.16
C LEU A 181 10.17 11.39 -2.65
N TRP A 182 10.95 12.37 -2.18
CA TRP A 182 11.19 12.53 -0.75
C TRP A 182 9.94 12.95 0.02
N PHE A 183 9.14 13.88 -0.51
CA PHE A 183 7.85 14.22 0.07
C PHE A 183 6.90 13.01 0.06
N GLU A 184 6.82 12.27 -1.04
CA GLU A 184 6.06 11.04 -1.14
C GLU A 184 6.47 10.04 -0.05
N LEU A 185 7.77 9.76 0.10
CA LEU A 185 8.28 8.87 1.13
C LEU A 185 7.90 9.35 2.54
N LYS A 186 8.05 10.66 2.81
CA LYS A 186 7.70 11.25 4.11
C LYS A 186 6.22 11.04 4.44
N TYR A 187 5.32 11.33 3.50
CA TYR A 187 3.88 11.19 3.71
C TYR A 187 3.44 9.72 3.75
N GLN A 188 4.10 8.83 3.03
CA GLN A 188 3.87 7.39 3.12
C GLN A 188 4.29 6.85 4.49
N ILE A 189 5.49 7.18 4.97
CA ILE A 189 5.97 6.78 6.30
C ILE A 189 5.04 7.33 7.39
N GLU A 190 4.68 8.61 7.32
CA GLU A 190 3.70 9.17 8.24
C GLU A 190 2.37 8.40 8.18
N SER A 191 1.88 8.08 6.98
CA SER A 191 0.66 7.30 6.81
C SER A 191 0.75 5.91 7.45
N ILE A 192 1.90 5.25 7.33
CA ILE A 192 2.12 3.91 7.86
C ILE A 192 2.14 3.90 9.38
N PHE A 193 2.86 4.83 10.01
CA PHE A 193 3.08 4.80 11.46
C PHE A 193 2.02 5.56 12.28
N LYS A 194 1.47 6.65 11.74
CA LYS A 194 0.53 7.51 12.48
C LYS A 194 -0.89 6.94 12.50
N TYR A 195 -1.24 6.14 11.49
CA TYR A 195 -2.61 5.68 11.26
C TYR A 195 -2.71 4.18 11.46
N ARG A 196 -3.51 3.77 12.44
CA ARG A 196 -3.72 2.35 12.80
C ARG A 196 -4.19 1.52 11.60
N GLU A 197 -5.08 2.06 10.79
CA GLU A 197 -5.64 1.41 9.60
C GLU A 197 -4.55 0.91 8.63
N SER A 198 -3.46 1.67 8.48
CA SER A 198 -2.31 1.26 7.66
C SER A 198 -1.63 0.03 8.24
N LEU A 199 -1.42 -0.01 9.56
CA LEU A 199 -0.82 -1.16 10.24
C LEU A 199 -1.77 -2.38 10.23
N ASP A 200 -3.07 -2.16 10.41
CA ASP A 200 -4.10 -3.22 10.38
C ASP A 200 -4.17 -3.91 9.00
N LEU A 201 -3.79 -3.21 7.93
CA LEU A 201 -3.66 -3.73 6.57
C LEU A 201 -2.27 -4.32 6.28
N LEU A 202 -1.20 -3.73 6.82
CA LEU A 202 0.18 -4.16 6.54
C LEU A 202 0.63 -5.36 7.38
N ALA A 203 0.16 -5.48 8.63
CA ALA A 203 0.61 -6.50 9.57
C ALA A 203 0.48 -7.96 9.04
N PRO A 204 -0.61 -8.35 8.36
CA PRO A 204 -0.73 -9.71 7.81
C PRO A 204 0.31 -10.02 6.73
N TYR A 205 0.67 -9.03 5.90
CA TYR A 205 1.74 -9.18 4.90
C TYR A 205 3.10 -9.31 5.56
N LEU A 206 3.40 -8.45 6.54
CA LEU A 206 4.66 -8.52 7.29
C LEU A 206 4.82 -9.89 7.94
N LEU A 207 3.76 -10.39 8.58
CA LEU A 207 3.76 -11.69 9.22
C LEU A 207 3.93 -12.83 8.20
N SER A 208 3.30 -12.73 7.03
CA SER A 208 3.49 -13.68 5.92
C SER A 208 4.93 -13.71 5.43
N VAL A 209 5.54 -12.55 5.20
CA VAL A 209 6.95 -12.42 4.80
C VAL A 209 7.87 -13.03 5.87
N VAL A 210 7.69 -12.67 7.14
CA VAL A 210 8.46 -13.25 8.26
C VAL A 210 8.29 -14.77 8.32
N SER A 211 7.09 -15.28 8.09
CA SER A 211 6.80 -16.72 8.06
C SER A 211 7.56 -17.42 6.94
N ILE A 212 7.55 -16.85 5.73
CA ILE A 212 8.29 -17.38 4.59
C ILE A 212 9.81 -17.32 4.83
N LEU A 213 10.31 -16.18 5.30
CA LEU A 213 11.73 -16.00 5.62
C LEU A 213 12.21 -16.97 6.70
N SER A 214 11.38 -17.23 7.73
CA SER A 214 11.74 -18.19 8.78
C SER A 214 11.89 -19.62 8.27
N PHE A 215 11.19 -19.98 7.20
CA PHE A 215 11.37 -21.26 6.52
C PHE A 215 12.59 -21.28 5.62
N VAL A 216 12.80 -20.23 4.82
CA VAL A 216 13.93 -20.13 3.87
C VAL A 216 15.27 -20.07 4.60
N PHE A 217 15.37 -19.25 5.65
CA PHE A 217 16.60 -19.02 6.42
C PHE A 217 16.62 -19.79 7.74
N LYS A 218 15.92 -20.93 7.79
CA LYS A 218 15.75 -21.71 9.01
C LYS A 218 17.10 -22.07 9.65
N SER A 219 18.06 -22.53 8.86
CA SER A 219 19.41 -22.92 9.30
C SER A 219 20.18 -21.78 9.95
N GLU A 220 20.14 -20.60 9.34
CA GLU A 220 20.84 -19.41 9.78
C GLU A 220 20.22 -18.86 11.07
N ILE A 221 18.89 -18.82 11.15
CA ILE A 221 18.16 -18.37 12.34
C ILE A 221 18.44 -19.29 13.53
N LEU A 222 18.41 -20.62 13.33
CA LEU A 222 18.74 -21.59 14.37
C LEU A 222 20.20 -21.50 14.81
N SER A 223 21.13 -21.14 13.91
CA SER A 223 22.54 -20.94 14.26
C SER A 223 22.80 -19.72 15.15
N TRP A 224 21.90 -18.72 15.13
CA TRP A 224 22.01 -17.52 15.97
C TRP A 224 21.33 -17.67 17.33
N LEU A 225 20.45 -18.66 17.48
CA LEU A 225 19.89 -19.02 18.78
C LEU A 225 20.96 -19.76 19.59
N PRO A 226 21.33 -19.27 20.78
CA PRO A 226 22.31 -19.96 21.61
C PRO A 226 21.79 -21.36 21.92
N THR A 227 22.56 -22.37 21.51
CA THR A 227 22.34 -23.76 21.92
C THR A 227 22.58 -23.85 23.42
N THR A 228 21.52 -23.80 24.22
CA THR A 228 21.54 -24.19 25.64
C THR A 228 21.32 -25.69 25.76
#